data_AF-X1R5F4-F1
#
_entry.id   AF-X1R5F4-F1
#
_cell.length_a   1.000
_cell.length_b   1.000
_cell.length_c   1.000
_cell.angle_alpha   90.00
_cell.angle_beta   90.00
_cell.angle_gamma   90.00
#
_symmetry.space_group_name_H-M   'P 1'
#
loop_
_entity.id
_entity.type
_entity.pdbx_description
1 polymer ?
#
loop_
_entity_poly.entity_id
_entity_poly.type
_entity_poly.pdbx_seq_one_letter_code
_entity_poly.pdbx_strand_id
1 'polypeptide(L)'
;PVPEQDLPVLLPEDADFKPTGESPLKSCEQFVNTTCPQCSAPAKRETDTMDTFMCSSWYFLRYTSPHYDTAPFDADKVKYWLPVDLYTGGAEHAVMHLLYVRFFIKALRDMGLVDFDESFTHLFNQGHIIAEKQKMSKSRGNVVTPDEYVAELGADAVRAYLMFVAPWEQGGEWNDSGLSGISRWLNRVWKLVLEEHRVKPETVAEDKLGKDKAHRDLQRITHQTIRKVTE
;
A
#
# COMPACT_ATOMS: atom_id res chain seq x y z
N PRO A 1 11.88 -0.21 34.68
CA PRO A 1 11.59 0.31 33.33
C PRO A 1 11.70 1.84 33.34
N VAL A 2 11.82 2.47 32.18
CA VAL A 2 11.68 3.94 32.06
C VAL A 2 10.22 4.30 32.43
N PRO A 3 9.98 5.32 33.27
CA PRO A 3 8.63 5.82 33.55
C PRO A 3 7.90 6.31 32.29
N GLU A 4 6.59 6.13 32.21
CA GLU A 4 5.79 6.49 31.02
C GLU A 4 5.86 7.99 30.68
N GLN A 5 5.86 8.84 31.70
CA GLN A 5 6.00 10.29 31.56
C GLN A 5 7.37 10.74 31.00
N ASP A 6 8.39 9.87 31.06
CA ASP A 6 9.72 10.14 30.55
C ASP A 6 9.88 9.62 29.10
N LEU A 7 8.81 9.10 28.50
CA LEU A 7 8.77 8.74 27.09
C LEU A 7 8.50 9.99 26.23
N PRO A 8 9.02 10.03 24.97
CA PRO A 8 9.87 9.01 24.34
C PRO A 8 11.35 9.13 24.75
N VAL A 9 12.05 7.99 24.81
CA VAL A 9 13.52 7.98 24.86
C VAL A 9 14.03 8.23 23.45
N LEU A 10 14.40 9.47 23.16
CA LEU A 10 14.85 9.89 21.84
C LEU A 10 16.24 9.32 21.51
N LEU A 11 16.41 8.93 20.25
CA LEU A 11 17.72 8.58 19.72
C LEU A 11 18.61 9.83 19.70
N PRO A 12 19.91 9.70 20.03
CA PRO A 12 20.86 10.80 19.90
C PRO A 12 21.13 11.11 18.41
N GLU A 13 21.32 12.38 18.09
CA GLU A 13 21.57 12.84 16.71
C GLU A 13 23.00 12.55 16.24
N ASP A 14 23.93 12.35 17.17
CA ASP A 14 25.39 12.30 16.97
C ASP A 14 26.02 10.92 17.25
N ALA A 15 25.22 9.84 17.19
CA ALA A 15 25.76 8.48 17.33
C ALA A 15 26.73 8.13 16.20
N ASP A 16 27.91 7.61 16.56
CA ASP A 16 28.98 7.26 15.62
C ASP A 16 28.87 5.78 15.17
N PHE A 17 28.62 5.56 13.88
CA PHE A 17 28.43 4.23 13.29
C PHE A 17 29.76 3.61 12.89
N LYS A 18 30.36 2.86 13.81
CA LYS A 18 31.60 2.13 13.57
C LYS A 18 31.32 0.67 13.16
N PRO A 19 32.14 0.07 12.26
CA PRO A 19 31.99 -1.33 11.84
C PRO A 19 32.57 -2.30 12.89
N THR A 20 32.20 -2.13 14.15
CA THR A 20 32.66 -2.96 15.28
C THR A 20 31.75 -4.16 15.53
N GLY A 21 30.54 -4.16 14.97
CA GLY A 21 29.49 -5.15 15.27
C GLY A 21 28.70 -4.85 16.55
N GLU A 22 29.00 -3.74 17.23
CA GLU A 22 28.26 -3.28 18.42
C GLU A 22 27.27 -2.16 18.07
N SER A 23 26.27 -1.92 18.92
CA SER A 23 25.37 -0.79 18.77
C SER A 23 26.13 0.54 18.84
N PRO A 24 25.91 1.47 17.89
CA PRO A 24 26.47 2.84 17.92
C PRO A 24 26.15 3.60 19.21
N LEU A 25 25.03 3.26 19.87
CA LEU A 25 24.56 3.91 21.09
C LEU A 25 25.45 3.58 22.30
N LYS A 26 26.20 2.47 22.24
CA LYS A 26 27.08 2.03 23.33
C LYS A 26 28.25 2.99 23.58
N SER A 27 28.73 3.65 22.54
CA SER A 27 29.78 4.68 22.63
C SER A 27 29.25 6.10 22.87
N CYS A 28 27.94 6.31 22.82
CA CYS A 28 27.34 7.63 23.07
C CYS A 28 27.13 7.82 24.59
N GLU A 29 28.14 8.33 25.28
CA GLU A 29 28.13 8.49 26.75
C GLU A 29 26.95 9.33 27.26
N GLN A 30 26.54 10.34 26.49
CA GLN A 30 25.41 11.22 26.82
C GLN A 30 24.06 10.50 26.79
N PHE A 31 23.94 9.46 25.96
CA PHE A 31 22.74 8.64 25.87
C PHE A 31 22.77 7.49 26.89
N VAL A 32 23.86 6.69 26.88
CA VAL A 32 23.92 5.44 27.63
C VAL A 32 23.94 5.64 29.13
N ASN A 33 24.60 6.69 29.64
CA ASN A 33 24.70 6.93 31.07
C ASN A 33 23.42 7.61 31.58
N THR A 34 22.77 7.02 32.57
CA THR A 34 21.55 7.54 33.18
C THR A 34 21.49 7.21 34.67
N THR A 35 20.37 7.50 35.33
CA THR A 35 20.13 7.10 36.73
C THR A 35 18.98 6.12 36.81
N CYS A 36 19.06 5.19 37.75
CA CYS A 36 17.99 4.23 37.98
C CYS A 36 16.74 4.95 38.52
N PRO A 37 15.57 4.84 37.87
CA PRO A 37 14.36 5.52 38.35
C PRO A 37 13.81 4.96 39.67
N GLN A 38 14.31 3.81 40.14
CA GLN A 38 13.89 3.19 41.41
C GLN A 38 14.78 3.52 42.60
N CYS A 39 16.09 3.61 42.41
CA CYS A 39 17.05 3.79 43.51
C CYS A 39 18.02 4.97 43.33
N SER A 40 17.89 5.71 42.22
CA SER A 40 18.73 6.88 41.86
C SER A 40 20.23 6.60 41.69
N ALA A 41 20.66 5.34 41.80
CA ALA A 41 22.05 4.96 41.55
C ALA A 41 22.41 5.13 40.06
N PRO A 42 23.71 5.33 39.73
CA PRO A 42 24.17 5.32 38.35
C PRO A 42 23.76 4.04 37.62
N ALA A 43 23.20 4.19 36.43
CA ALA A 43 22.70 3.09 35.60
C ALA A 43 23.07 3.32 34.12
N LYS A 44 22.85 2.30 33.30
CA LYS A 44 23.02 2.38 31.84
C LYS A 44 21.70 2.08 31.14
N ARG A 45 21.40 2.83 30.07
CA ARG A 45 20.27 2.54 29.18
C ARG A 45 20.56 1.27 28.38
N GLU A 46 19.48 0.61 27.95
CA GLU A 46 19.57 -0.36 26.87
C GLU A 46 20.08 0.34 25.61
N THR A 47 21.04 -0.28 24.93
CA THR A 47 21.69 0.25 23.73
C THR A 47 21.22 -0.46 22.47
N ASP A 48 20.57 -1.62 22.61
CA ASP A 48 19.90 -2.27 21.51
C ASP A 48 18.62 -1.52 21.13
N THR A 49 18.29 -1.58 19.85
CA THR A 49 17.08 -0.96 19.29
C THR A 49 16.10 -2.04 18.87
N MET A 50 14.82 -1.69 18.85
CA MET A 50 13.79 -2.59 18.32
C MET A 50 13.93 -2.69 16.80
N ASP A 51 13.82 -3.90 16.27
CA ASP A 51 13.85 -4.16 14.84
C ASP A 51 12.67 -3.49 14.10
N THR A 52 12.82 -3.25 12.79
CA THR A 52 11.78 -2.63 11.94
C THR A 52 10.43 -3.36 11.96
N PHE A 53 10.42 -4.68 12.20
CA PHE A 53 9.19 -5.45 12.34
C PHE A 53 8.38 -5.10 13.58
N MET A 54 9.00 -4.52 14.63
CA MET A 54 8.25 -3.95 15.76
C MET A 54 7.30 -2.85 15.28
N CYS A 55 7.82 -1.88 14.53
CA CYS A 55 7.04 -0.74 14.04
C CYS A 55 5.96 -1.19 13.03
N SER A 56 6.32 -2.09 12.11
CA SER A 56 5.38 -2.54 11.06
C SER A 56 4.34 -3.55 11.55
N SER A 57 4.44 -4.05 12.79
CA SER A 57 3.45 -5.00 13.33
C SER A 57 2.12 -4.37 13.77
N TRP A 58 2.07 -3.04 13.90
CA TRP A 58 0.88 -2.34 14.42
C TRP A 58 0.57 -1.00 13.72
N TYR A 59 1.33 -0.62 12.68
CA TYR A 59 1.17 0.65 11.96
C TYR A 59 -0.25 0.90 11.40
N PHE A 60 -0.97 -0.14 10.99
CA PHE A 60 -2.35 -0.03 10.49
C PHE A 60 -3.33 0.37 11.59
N LEU A 61 -3.07 0.02 12.86
CA LEU A 61 -3.82 0.56 14.00
C LEU A 61 -3.57 2.06 14.14
N ARG A 62 -2.31 2.49 14.00
CA ARG A 62 -1.94 3.90 14.13
C ARG A 62 -2.56 4.77 13.04
N TYR A 63 -2.76 4.26 11.82
CA TYR A 63 -3.43 5.01 10.75
C TYR A 63 -4.86 5.43 11.07
N THR A 64 -5.55 4.72 11.97
CA THR A 64 -6.91 5.12 12.40
C THR A 64 -6.90 6.45 13.17
N SER A 65 -5.77 6.81 13.79
CA SER A 65 -5.62 8.01 14.61
C SER A 65 -4.15 8.50 14.68
N PRO A 66 -3.57 8.98 13.56
CA PRO A 66 -2.13 9.21 13.45
C PRO A 66 -1.60 10.36 14.34
N HIS A 67 -2.48 11.25 14.77
CA HIS A 67 -2.16 12.42 15.59
C HIS A 67 -2.66 12.29 17.04
N TYR A 68 -3.07 11.09 17.47
CA TYR A 68 -3.49 10.87 18.85
C TYR A 68 -2.27 10.76 19.76
N ASP A 69 -2.15 11.63 20.76
CA ASP A 69 -0.94 11.87 21.55
C ASP A 69 -0.99 11.28 22.97
N THR A 70 -2.17 10.86 23.44
CA THR A 70 -2.37 10.31 24.79
C THR A 70 -2.25 8.79 24.86
N ALA A 71 -2.34 8.08 23.72
CA ALA A 71 -2.18 6.64 23.64
C ALA A 71 -1.68 6.21 22.25
N PRO A 72 -1.31 4.93 22.04
CA PRO A 72 -0.89 4.43 20.73
C PRO A 72 -1.94 4.62 19.64
N PHE A 73 -3.23 4.53 19.97
CA PHE A 73 -4.35 4.78 19.06
C PHE A 73 -5.64 5.09 19.83
N ASP A 74 -6.61 5.69 19.13
CA ASP A 74 -7.97 5.95 19.61
C ASP A 74 -8.84 4.70 19.44
N ALA A 75 -9.35 4.16 20.54
CA ALA A 75 -10.07 2.88 20.56
C ALA A 75 -11.37 2.92 19.73
N ASP A 76 -12.10 4.03 19.74
CA ASP A 76 -13.36 4.16 19.00
C ASP A 76 -13.09 4.18 17.49
N LYS A 77 -11.98 4.81 17.07
CA LYS A 77 -11.56 4.83 15.65
C LYS A 77 -11.04 3.48 15.19
N VAL A 78 -10.30 2.76 16.02
CA VAL A 78 -9.90 1.38 15.72
C VAL A 78 -11.12 0.49 15.52
N LYS A 79 -12.10 0.57 16.42
CA LYS A 79 -13.34 -0.20 16.31
C LYS A 79 -14.16 0.11 15.05
N TYR A 80 -14.12 1.36 14.59
CA TYR A 80 -14.82 1.77 13.37
C TYR A 80 -14.12 1.26 12.10
N TRP A 81 -12.78 1.33 12.03
CA TRP A 81 -12.03 1.08 10.80
C TRP A 81 -11.53 -0.36 10.64
N LEU A 82 -11.41 -1.13 11.72
CA LEU A 82 -10.72 -2.42 11.72
C LEU A 82 -11.66 -3.59 12.08
N PRO A 83 -11.34 -4.83 11.62
CA PRO A 83 -10.13 -5.26 10.90
C PRO A 83 -10.03 -4.74 9.45
N VAL A 84 -8.85 -4.82 8.84
CA VAL A 84 -8.68 -4.40 7.44
C VAL A 84 -9.39 -5.39 6.52
N ASP A 85 -10.32 -4.93 5.70
CA ASP A 85 -11.08 -5.80 4.78
C ASP A 85 -10.19 -6.48 3.74
N LEU A 86 -9.32 -5.71 3.09
CA LEU A 86 -8.40 -6.18 2.05
C LEU A 86 -7.00 -5.61 2.27
N TYR A 87 -6.04 -6.51 2.49
CA TYR A 87 -4.63 -6.18 2.56
C TYR A 87 -3.90 -6.75 1.34
N THR A 88 -3.16 -5.89 0.64
CA THR A 88 -2.36 -6.28 -0.53
C THR A 88 -0.88 -6.10 -0.24
N GLY A 89 -0.08 -7.15 -0.43
CA GLY A 89 1.35 -7.12 -0.18
C GLY A 89 2.05 -8.35 -0.76
N GLY A 90 3.35 -8.28 -0.97
CA GLY A 90 4.08 -9.39 -1.58
C GLY A 90 4.16 -10.62 -0.67
N ALA A 91 4.18 -11.80 -1.29
CA ALA A 91 4.21 -13.09 -0.58
C ALA A 91 5.49 -13.31 0.25
N GLU A 92 6.55 -12.53 -0.01
CA GLU A 92 7.80 -12.56 0.74
C GLU A 92 7.62 -12.30 2.24
N HIS A 93 6.54 -11.63 2.64
CA HIS A 93 6.28 -11.29 4.04
C HIS A 93 5.49 -12.35 4.83
N ALA A 94 5.21 -13.52 4.23
CA ALA A 94 4.34 -14.57 4.81
C ALA A 94 4.73 -15.01 6.23
N VAL A 95 6.03 -15.21 6.50
CA VAL A 95 6.55 -15.65 7.81
C VAL A 95 7.33 -14.57 8.56
N MET A 96 7.18 -13.32 8.14
CA MET A 96 7.78 -12.15 8.78
C MET A 96 6.65 -11.23 9.25
N HIS A 97 6.48 -10.06 8.62
CA HIS A 97 5.43 -9.09 8.92
C HIS A 97 4.03 -9.72 9.07
N LEU A 98 3.61 -10.60 8.14
CA LEU A 98 2.27 -11.21 8.21
C LEU A 98 2.10 -12.14 9.42
N LEU A 99 3.19 -12.73 9.93
CA LEU A 99 3.16 -13.50 11.17
C LEU A 99 3.16 -12.58 12.39
N TYR A 100 4.05 -11.57 12.41
CA TYR A 100 4.20 -10.66 13.55
C TYR A 100 2.95 -9.81 13.78
N VAL A 101 2.32 -9.32 12.72
CA VAL A 101 1.06 -8.56 12.80
C VAL A 101 -0.05 -9.39 13.46
N ARG A 102 -0.16 -10.68 13.14
CA ARG A 102 -1.14 -11.57 13.77
C ARG A 102 -0.84 -11.79 15.24
N PHE A 103 0.44 -11.98 15.59
CA PHE A 103 0.85 -12.07 16.99
C PHE A 103 0.49 -10.80 17.75
N PHE A 104 0.79 -9.62 17.21
CA PHE A 104 0.46 -8.34 17.83
C PHE A 104 -1.03 -8.16 18.06
N ILE A 105 -1.88 -8.45 17.07
CA ILE A 105 -3.33 -8.34 17.25
C ILE A 105 -3.84 -9.28 18.34
N LYS A 106 -3.37 -10.52 18.39
CA LYS A 106 -3.78 -11.45 19.46
C LYS A 106 -3.32 -10.99 20.83
N ALA A 107 -2.08 -10.49 20.95
CA ALA A 107 -1.57 -9.93 22.20
C ALA A 107 -2.37 -8.69 22.64
N LEU A 108 -2.65 -7.75 21.73
CA LEU A 108 -3.44 -6.56 22.02
C LEU A 108 -4.89 -6.90 22.40
N ARG A 109 -5.48 -7.92 21.76
CA ARG A 109 -6.80 -8.45 22.11
C ARG A 109 -6.80 -9.02 23.52
N ASP A 110 -5.81 -9.84 23.86
CA ASP A 110 -5.69 -10.45 25.18
C ASP A 110 -5.44 -9.40 26.28
N MET A 111 -4.84 -8.25 25.92
CA MET A 111 -4.73 -7.06 26.78
C MET A 111 -6.02 -6.20 26.83
N GLY A 112 -7.06 -6.53 26.05
CA GLY A 112 -8.32 -5.79 26.00
C GLY A 112 -8.27 -4.48 25.20
N LEU A 113 -7.25 -4.28 24.36
CA LEU A 113 -7.07 -3.06 23.57
C LEU A 113 -7.78 -3.09 22.21
N VAL A 114 -8.11 -4.28 21.71
CA VAL A 114 -8.91 -4.51 20.49
C VAL A 114 -9.88 -5.67 20.73
N ASP A 115 -10.97 -5.73 19.97
CA ASP A 115 -12.04 -6.74 20.10
C ASP A 115 -12.09 -7.76 18.94
N PHE A 116 -11.08 -7.78 18.07
CA PHE A 116 -10.95 -8.70 16.93
C PHE A 116 -9.71 -9.60 17.02
N ASP A 117 -9.75 -10.75 16.33
CA ASP A 117 -8.72 -11.81 16.44
C ASP A 117 -7.70 -11.82 15.29
N GLU A 118 -8.05 -11.29 14.13
CA GLU A 118 -7.19 -11.27 12.93
C GLU A 118 -7.17 -9.87 12.33
N SER A 119 -5.99 -9.46 11.86
CA SER A 119 -5.72 -8.09 11.40
C SER A 119 -6.33 -7.79 10.04
N PHE A 120 -6.33 -8.79 9.15
CA PHE A 120 -6.72 -8.68 7.74
C PHE A 120 -7.74 -9.76 7.40
N THR A 121 -8.93 -9.36 6.94
CA THR A 121 -10.00 -10.29 6.55
C THR A 121 -9.65 -11.02 5.25
N HIS A 122 -9.12 -10.29 4.29
CA HIS A 122 -8.59 -10.84 3.04
C HIS A 122 -7.15 -10.37 2.81
N LEU A 123 -6.26 -11.32 2.53
CA LEU A 123 -4.91 -11.06 2.06
C LEU A 123 -4.85 -11.40 0.57
N PHE A 124 -4.40 -10.47 -0.26
CA PHE A 124 -4.22 -10.71 -1.69
C PHE A 124 -2.81 -10.33 -2.14
N ASN A 125 -2.00 -11.32 -2.48
CA ASN A 125 -0.61 -11.10 -2.85
C ASN A 125 -0.48 -10.70 -4.32
N GLN A 126 0.13 -9.55 -4.59
CA GLN A 126 0.49 -9.17 -5.95
C GLN A 126 1.70 -9.98 -6.44
N GLY A 127 1.69 -10.28 -7.73
CA GLY A 127 2.88 -10.78 -8.42
C GLY A 127 3.92 -9.70 -8.65
N HIS A 128 5.11 -10.12 -9.06
CA HIS A 128 6.22 -9.20 -9.30
C HIS A 128 6.17 -8.62 -10.71
N ILE A 129 6.36 -7.31 -10.83
CA ILE A 129 6.74 -6.73 -12.12
C ILE A 129 8.25 -6.95 -12.32
N ILE A 130 8.61 -7.50 -13.48
CA ILE A 130 9.99 -7.81 -13.87
C ILE A 130 10.39 -6.98 -15.08
N ALA A 131 11.69 -6.78 -15.27
CA ALA A 131 12.25 -6.14 -16.46
C ALA A 131 13.46 -6.95 -16.94
N GLU A 132 13.63 -7.06 -18.25
CA GLU A 132 14.71 -7.86 -18.86
C GLU A 132 14.70 -9.33 -18.37
N LYS A 133 13.50 -9.91 -18.22
CA LYS A 133 13.26 -11.26 -17.67
C LYS A 133 13.81 -11.48 -16.25
N GLN A 134 14.08 -10.42 -15.49
CA GLN A 134 14.61 -10.49 -14.14
C GLN A 134 13.84 -9.58 -13.18
N LYS A 135 13.81 -9.96 -11.89
CA LYS A 135 13.31 -9.07 -10.83
C LYS A 135 14.10 -7.76 -10.86
N MET A 136 13.37 -6.64 -10.88
CA MET A 136 13.96 -5.30 -10.87
C MET A 136 14.72 -5.06 -9.56
N SER A 137 15.95 -4.57 -9.65
CA SER A 137 16.72 -4.14 -8.47
C SER A 137 17.79 -3.11 -8.84
N LYS A 138 18.12 -2.21 -7.90
CA LYS A 138 19.19 -1.21 -8.10
C LYS A 138 20.53 -1.86 -8.44
N SER A 139 20.85 -3.00 -7.82
CA SER A 139 22.08 -3.75 -8.06
C SER A 139 22.18 -4.35 -9.47
N ARG A 140 21.06 -4.55 -10.17
CA ARG A 140 21.00 -5.08 -11.53
C ARG A 140 20.92 -4.00 -12.60
N GLY A 141 20.69 -2.74 -12.21
CA GLY A 141 20.57 -1.62 -13.15
C GLY A 141 19.31 -1.66 -14.04
N ASN A 142 18.38 -2.58 -13.80
CA ASN A 142 17.17 -2.78 -14.60
C ASN A 142 15.92 -2.16 -13.97
N VAL A 143 16.08 -1.15 -13.11
CA VAL A 143 14.95 -0.47 -12.46
C VAL A 143 14.28 0.46 -13.46
N VAL A 144 12.99 0.27 -13.66
CA VAL A 144 12.16 1.20 -14.44
C VAL A 144 11.57 2.24 -13.50
N THR A 145 11.84 3.51 -13.76
CA THR A 145 11.30 4.64 -12.97
C THR A 145 9.99 5.13 -13.59
N PRO A 146 8.84 5.05 -12.89
CA PRO A 146 7.56 5.44 -13.46
C PRO A 146 7.42 6.93 -13.80
N ASP A 147 8.17 7.81 -13.12
CA ASP A 147 8.02 9.27 -13.22
C ASP A 147 8.19 9.81 -14.64
N GLU A 148 9.13 9.26 -15.41
CA GLU A 148 9.36 9.66 -16.81
C GLU A 148 8.13 9.35 -17.67
N TYR A 149 7.55 8.16 -17.52
CA TYR A 149 6.35 7.75 -18.23
C TYR A 149 5.11 8.52 -17.77
N VAL A 150 5.01 8.86 -16.49
CA VAL A 150 3.92 9.70 -15.97
C VAL A 150 4.01 11.11 -16.56
N ALA A 151 5.21 11.68 -16.67
CA ALA A 151 5.41 12.99 -17.28
C ALA A 151 5.07 13.00 -18.77
N GLU A 152 5.41 11.93 -19.50
CA GLU A 152 5.17 11.85 -20.95
C GLU A 152 3.73 11.44 -21.31
N LEU A 153 3.18 10.42 -20.63
CA LEU A 153 1.94 9.75 -21.01
C LEU A 153 0.79 9.96 -20.01
N GLY A 154 1.06 10.49 -18.83
CA GLY A 154 0.09 10.70 -17.77
C GLY A 154 -0.07 9.52 -16.81
N ALA A 155 -0.49 9.81 -15.59
CA ALA A 155 -0.66 8.83 -14.52
C ALA A 155 -1.69 7.74 -14.86
N ASP A 156 -2.77 8.09 -15.56
CA ASP A 156 -3.83 7.13 -15.92
C ASP A 156 -3.33 6.08 -16.92
N ALA A 157 -2.47 6.46 -17.86
CA ALA A 157 -1.88 5.51 -18.81
C ALA A 157 -1.02 4.47 -18.10
N VAL A 158 -0.18 4.91 -17.16
CA VAL A 158 0.69 4.02 -16.35
C VAL A 158 -0.14 3.11 -15.44
N ARG A 159 -1.14 3.65 -14.74
CA ARG A 159 -2.01 2.86 -13.86
C ARG A 159 -2.83 1.82 -14.62
N ALA A 160 -3.46 2.22 -15.73
CA ALA A 160 -4.25 1.30 -16.54
C ALA A 160 -3.37 0.22 -17.19
N TYR A 161 -2.13 0.56 -17.56
CA TYR A 161 -1.15 -0.44 -18.01
C TYR A 161 -0.81 -1.47 -16.93
N LEU A 162 -0.51 -1.03 -15.71
CA LEU A 162 -0.21 -1.94 -14.59
C LEU A 162 -1.39 -2.87 -14.26
N MET A 163 -2.63 -2.40 -14.42
CA MET A 163 -3.84 -3.21 -14.21
C MET A 163 -4.17 -4.15 -15.39
N PHE A 164 -3.58 -3.91 -16.56
CA PHE A 164 -3.89 -4.65 -17.79
C PHE A 164 -2.79 -5.64 -18.20
N VAL A 165 -1.53 -5.39 -17.79
CA VAL A 165 -0.36 -6.13 -18.27
C VAL A 165 -0.41 -7.63 -17.95
N ALA A 166 -0.98 -8.00 -16.81
CA ALA A 166 -1.09 -9.38 -16.37
C ALA A 166 -2.14 -9.53 -15.24
N PRO A 167 -2.59 -10.76 -14.92
CA PRO A 167 -3.34 -11.03 -13.69
C PRO A 167 -2.57 -10.56 -12.45
N TRP A 168 -3.29 -9.98 -11.50
CA TRP A 168 -2.73 -9.30 -10.32
C TRP A 168 -1.74 -10.19 -9.55
N GLU A 169 -2.11 -11.45 -9.30
CA GLU A 169 -1.35 -12.42 -8.51
C GLU A 169 -0.12 -12.98 -9.25
N GLN A 170 -0.09 -12.90 -10.58
CA GLN A 170 1.01 -13.44 -11.39
C GLN A 170 2.11 -12.40 -11.60
N GLY A 171 1.74 -11.12 -11.71
CA GLY A 171 2.67 -10.08 -12.15
C GLY A 171 3.03 -10.26 -13.62
N GLY A 172 3.95 -9.43 -14.12
CA GLY A 172 4.22 -9.38 -15.55
C GLY A 172 5.55 -8.73 -15.89
N GLU A 173 5.97 -8.90 -17.15
CA GLU A 173 7.14 -8.21 -17.68
C GLU A 173 6.77 -6.79 -18.11
N TRP A 174 7.57 -5.82 -17.66
CA TRP A 174 7.46 -4.44 -18.10
C TRP A 174 7.78 -4.35 -19.59
N ASN A 175 6.89 -3.72 -20.36
CA ASN A 175 7.01 -3.54 -21.79
C ASN A 175 6.42 -2.18 -22.22
N ASP A 176 7.29 -1.27 -22.66
CA ASP A 176 6.94 0.08 -23.10
C ASP A 176 5.91 0.10 -24.25
N SER A 177 5.93 -0.92 -25.11
CA SER A 177 4.98 -1.01 -26.22
C SER A 177 3.54 -1.28 -25.74
N GLY A 178 3.37 -1.96 -24.60
CA GLY A 178 2.07 -2.15 -23.96
C GLY A 178 1.48 -0.83 -23.44
N LEU A 179 2.34 0.03 -22.87
CA LEU A 179 1.96 1.33 -22.34
C LEU A 179 1.44 2.29 -23.44
N SER A 180 2.11 2.30 -24.60
CA SER A 180 1.65 3.03 -25.79
C SER A 180 0.25 2.58 -26.24
N GLY A 181 -0.07 1.29 -26.11
CA GLY A 181 -1.40 0.75 -26.41
C GLY A 181 -2.50 1.33 -25.51
N ILE A 182 -2.23 1.41 -24.21
CA ILE A 182 -3.15 1.99 -23.22
C ILE A 182 -3.37 3.48 -23.47
N SER A 183 -2.31 4.25 -23.75
CA SER A 183 -2.44 5.66 -24.10
C SER A 183 -3.32 5.88 -25.34
N ARG A 184 -3.17 5.04 -26.39
CA ARG A 184 -4.07 5.10 -27.56
C ARG A 184 -5.51 4.75 -27.21
N TRP A 185 -5.73 3.76 -26.32
CA TRP A 185 -7.06 3.38 -25.88
C TRP A 185 -7.75 4.51 -25.09
N LEU A 186 -7.04 5.15 -24.15
CA LEU A 186 -7.55 6.32 -23.41
C LEU A 186 -7.89 7.48 -24.36
N ASN A 187 -7.02 7.77 -25.33
CA ASN A 187 -7.29 8.79 -26.36
C ASN A 187 -8.51 8.46 -27.23
N ARG A 188 -8.80 7.17 -27.48
CA ARG A 188 -10.02 6.76 -28.20
C ARG A 188 -11.27 7.02 -27.36
N VAL A 189 -11.22 6.74 -26.05
CA VAL A 189 -12.32 7.07 -25.13
C VAL A 189 -12.52 8.59 -25.08
N TRP A 190 -11.44 9.35 -24.95
CA TRP A 190 -11.47 10.81 -24.95
C TRP A 190 -12.13 11.39 -26.21
N LYS A 191 -11.72 10.91 -27.40
CA LYS A 191 -12.33 11.30 -28.67
C LYS A 191 -13.80 10.91 -28.75
N LEU A 192 -14.17 9.69 -28.36
CA LEU A 192 -15.57 9.24 -28.39
C LEU A 192 -16.50 10.16 -27.58
N VAL A 193 -16.02 10.67 -26.45
CA VAL A 193 -16.77 11.56 -25.55
C VAL A 193 -16.84 13.00 -26.07
N LEU A 194 -15.76 13.51 -26.69
CA LEU A 194 -15.68 14.90 -27.15
C LEU A 194 -16.11 15.12 -28.59
N GLU A 195 -16.11 14.08 -29.43
CA GLU A 195 -16.56 14.20 -30.81
C GLU A 195 -18.04 14.62 -30.83
N GLU A 196 -18.31 15.74 -31.50
CA GLU A 196 -19.69 16.18 -31.73
C GLU A 196 -20.40 15.17 -32.64
N HIS A 197 -21.24 14.34 -32.03
CA HIS A 197 -22.13 13.44 -32.76
C HIS A 197 -23.23 14.27 -33.41
N ARG A 198 -23.01 14.71 -34.66
CA ARG A 198 -24.06 15.32 -35.48
C ARG A 198 -25.15 14.29 -35.72
N VAL A 199 -26.23 14.36 -34.95
CA VAL A 199 -27.47 13.64 -35.24
C VAL A 199 -27.95 14.15 -36.60
N LYS A 200 -27.87 13.29 -37.63
CA LYS A 200 -28.47 13.63 -38.93
C LYS A 200 -29.97 13.90 -38.70
N PRO A 201 -30.54 14.96 -39.29
CA PRO A 201 -31.98 15.20 -39.20
C PRO A 201 -32.70 13.92 -39.66
N GLU A 202 -33.56 13.37 -38.79
CA GLU A 202 -34.28 12.13 -39.08
C GLU A 202 -35.05 12.31 -40.39
N THR A 203 -34.69 11.55 -41.42
CA THR A 203 -35.54 11.42 -42.59
C THR A 203 -36.62 10.38 -42.26
N VAL A 204 -37.88 10.70 -42.53
CA VAL A 204 -39.11 10.07 -41.99
C VAL A 204 -39.37 8.63 -42.50
N ALA A 205 -38.33 7.89 -42.91
CA ALA A 205 -38.40 6.49 -43.28
C ALA A 205 -37.23 5.67 -42.69
N GLU A 206 -36.72 6.05 -41.52
CA GLU A 206 -35.69 5.29 -40.82
C GLU A 206 -36.29 4.06 -40.11
N ASP A 207 -35.68 2.89 -40.33
CA ASP A 207 -36.05 1.58 -39.79
C ASP A 207 -36.16 1.62 -38.25
N LYS A 208 -37.37 1.92 -37.76
CA LYS A 208 -37.70 2.00 -36.34
C LYS A 208 -37.39 0.69 -35.61
N LEU A 209 -37.65 -0.45 -36.28
CA LEU A 209 -37.36 -1.77 -35.73
C LEU A 209 -35.84 -1.99 -35.59
N GLY A 210 -35.07 -1.57 -36.58
CA GLY A 210 -33.60 -1.57 -36.55
C GLY A 210 -33.03 -0.68 -35.44
N LYS A 211 -33.56 0.53 -35.27
CA LYS A 211 -33.20 1.44 -34.16
C LYS A 211 -33.53 0.84 -32.80
N ASP A 212 -34.73 0.29 -32.63
CA ASP A 212 -35.18 -0.35 -31.38
C ASP A 212 -34.34 -1.60 -31.05
N LYS A 213 -33.92 -2.36 -32.07
CA LYS A 213 -32.98 -3.47 -31.89
C LYS A 213 -31.60 -2.97 -31.47
N ALA A 214 -31.03 -1.99 -32.16
CA ALA A 214 -29.72 -1.43 -31.84
C ALA A 214 -29.68 -0.83 -30.43
N HIS A 215 -30.74 -0.13 -30.00
CA HIS A 215 -30.86 0.40 -28.65
C HIS A 215 -30.88 -0.71 -27.59
N ARG A 216 -31.68 -1.77 -27.81
CA ARG A 216 -31.74 -2.92 -26.89
C ARG A 216 -30.42 -3.69 -26.82
N ASP A 217 -29.73 -3.85 -27.95
CA ASP A 217 -28.44 -4.53 -28.00
C ASP A 217 -27.35 -3.70 -27.27
N LEU A 218 -27.37 -2.37 -27.42
CA LEU A 218 -26.50 -1.47 -26.66
C LEU A 218 -26.76 -1.55 -25.16
N GLN A 219 -28.03 -1.48 -24.73
CA GLN A 219 -28.37 -1.62 -23.31
C GLN A 219 -27.92 -2.98 -22.75
N ARG A 220 -28.10 -4.06 -23.52
CA ARG A 220 -27.66 -5.40 -23.12
C ARG A 220 -26.15 -5.42 -22.89
N ILE A 221 -25.35 -4.93 -23.84
CA ILE A 221 -23.90 -4.95 -23.70
C ILE A 221 -23.44 -4.05 -22.56
N THR A 222 -24.08 -2.88 -22.36
CA THR A 222 -23.80 -1.99 -21.22
C THR A 222 -24.01 -2.71 -19.89
N HIS A 223 -25.15 -3.36 -19.69
CA HIS A 223 -25.42 -4.09 -18.44
C HIS A 223 -24.49 -5.29 -18.24
N GLN A 224 -24.16 -6.02 -19.32
CA GLN A 224 -23.19 -7.11 -19.26
C GLN A 224 -21.80 -6.60 -18.87
N THR A 225 -21.36 -5.47 -19.43
CA THR A 225 -20.09 -4.83 -19.09
C THR A 225 -20.08 -4.32 -17.66
N ILE A 226 -21.14 -3.63 -17.19
CA ILE A 226 -21.24 -3.16 -15.80
C ILE A 226 -21.09 -4.34 -14.84
N ARG A 227 -21.82 -5.42 -15.09
CA ARG A 227 -21.74 -6.64 -14.27
C ARG A 227 -20.32 -7.20 -14.27
N LYS A 228 -19.70 -7.33 -15.44
CA LYS A 228 -18.38 -7.94 -15.58
C LYS A 228 -17.23 -7.08 -15.02
N VAL A 229 -17.42 -5.77 -14.87
CA VAL A 229 -16.45 -4.87 -14.23
C VAL A 229 -16.62 -4.85 -12.71
N THR A 230 -17.84 -5.11 -12.22
CA THR A 230 -18.15 -5.12 -10.77
C THR A 230 -17.78 -6.45 -10.12
N GLU A 231 -17.98 -7.56 -10.83
CA GLU A 231 -17.69 -8.95 -10.41
C GLU A 231 -16.32 -9.44 -10.92
#